data_AF-A0A958BJZ1-F1
#
_entry.id   AF-A0A958BJZ1-F1
#
_cell.length_a   1.000
_cell.length_b   1.000
_cell.length_c   1.000
_cell.angle_alpha   90.00
_cell.angle_beta   90.00
_cell.angle_gamma   90.00
#
_symmetry.space_group_name_H-M   'P 1'
#
loop_
_entity.id
_entity.type
_entity.pdbx_description
1 polymer ?
#
loop_
_entity_poly.entity_id
_entity_poly.type
_entity_poly.pdbx_seq_one_letter_code
_entity_poly.pdbx_strand_id
1 'polypeptide(L)'
;NYHTRLLADAVRTLGVEMVKYPPKFTTRALLHVLVQLPYYFSNVLIFCAEACGIVVFRGLQYKARELFKDEPEALARIDSLFDQIMVDEVGHLRWVHSQMGQIRLSITRTILPWIARAFLRDLPDVCRLLGREEILRQVDEVVRTGVVEIGDGRVHPIDVLTGQASASDEEVAELMAFKAVA
;
A
#
# COMPACT_ATOMS: atom_id res chain seq x y z
N ASN A 1 -8.09 0.13 14.01
CA ASN A 1 -8.06 0.87 12.73
C ASN A 1 -8.87 0.13 11.68
N TYR A 2 -9.56 0.90 10.84
CA TYR A 2 -10.49 0.42 9.81
C TYR A 2 -9.81 -0.52 8.79
N HIS A 3 -8.60 -0.21 8.33
CA HIS A 3 -7.83 -1.07 7.40
C HIS A 3 -7.45 -2.43 7.98
N THR A 4 -7.14 -2.48 9.27
CA THR A 4 -6.90 -3.76 9.96
C THR A 4 -8.14 -4.65 9.98
N ARG A 5 -9.35 -4.07 9.90
CA ARG A 5 -10.60 -4.84 9.77
C ARG A 5 -10.82 -5.29 8.33
N LEU A 6 -10.64 -4.41 7.35
CA LEU A 6 -10.77 -4.77 5.92
C LEU A 6 -9.77 -5.86 5.51
N LEU A 7 -8.51 -5.76 5.94
CA LEU A 7 -7.52 -6.80 5.72
C LEU A 7 -7.89 -8.11 6.41
N ALA A 8 -8.41 -8.05 7.64
CA ALA A 8 -8.89 -9.25 8.34
C ALA A 8 -10.06 -9.92 7.61
N ASP A 9 -10.96 -9.12 7.04
CA ASP A 9 -12.11 -9.62 6.28
C ASP A 9 -11.68 -10.20 4.92
N ALA A 10 -10.69 -9.60 4.27
CA ALA A 10 -10.07 -10.16 3.06
C ALA A 10 -9.39 -11.50 3.36
N VAL A 11 -8.57 -11.56 4.41
CA VAL A 11 -7.88 -12.78 4.85
C VAL A 11 -8.88 -13.87 5.27
N ARG A 12 -9.98 -13.49 5.93
CA ARG A 12 -11.08 -14.42 6.26
C ARG A 12 -11.79 -14.95 5.01
N THR A 13 -11.92 -14.14 3.96
CA THR A 13 -12.50 -14.56 2.68
C THR A 13 -11.61 -15.61 1.99
N LEU A 14 -10.30 -15.57 2.24
CA LEU A 14 -9.33 -16.60 1.83
C LEU A 14 -9.35 -17.86 2.72
N GLY A 15 -10.26 -17.94 3.70
CA GLY A 15 -10.32 -19.04 4.67
C GLY A 15 -9.19 -19.01 5.71
N VAL A 16 -8.46 -17.91 5.84
CA VAL A 16 -7.34 -17.76 6.77
C VAL A 16 -7.76 -16.84 7.93
N GLU A 17 -7.37 -17.16 9.15
CA GLU A 17 -7.54 -16.23 10.26
C GLU A 17 -6.34 -15.28 10.37
N MET A 18 -6.61 -13.98 10.39
CA MET A 18 -5.57 -12.98 10.58
C MET A 18 -5.12 -12.95 12.05
N VAL A 19 -3.94 -13.54 12.32
CA VAL A 19 -3.29 -13.46 13.62
C VAL A 19 -2.55 -12.13 13.75
N LYS A 20 -2.91 -11.31 14.73
CA LYS A 20 -2.22 -10.05 15.03
C LYS A 20 -0.99 -10.34 15.90
N TYR A 21 0.20 -10.17 15.33
CA TYR A 21 1.42 -10.20 16.11
C TYR A 21 1.74 -8.82 16.69
N PRO A 22 2.22 -8.73 17.94
CA PRO A 22 2.71 -7.46 18.46
C PRO A 22 3.93 -7.01 17.61
N PRO A 23 4.01 -5.72 17.23
CA PRO A 23 5.15 -5.21 16.48
C PRO A 23 6.46 -5.48 17.21
N LYS A 24 7.50 -5.86 16.46
CA LYS A 24 8.83 -6.13 17.03
C LYS A 24 9.38 -4.85 17.67
N PHE A 25 10.36 -5.01 18.57
CA PHE A 25 10.95 -3.88 19.30
C PHE A 25 11.43 -2.77 18.35
N THR A 26 11.99 -3.13 17.20
CA THR A 26 12.44 -2.20 16.15
C THR A 26 11.31 -1.37 15.57
N THR A 27 10.16 -1.98 15.28
CA THR A 27 8.96 -1.30 14.77
C THR A 27 8.38 -0.39 15.84
N ARG A 28 8.33 -0.86 17.10
CA ARG A 28 7.86 -0.06 18.23
C ARG A 28 8.73 1.16 18.46
N ALA A 29 10.05 1.01 18.35
CA ALA A 29 10.99 2.12 18.43
C ALA A 29 10.79 3.11 17.27
N LEU A 30 10.61 2.63 16.04
CA LEU A 30 10.30 3.49 14.89
C LEU A 30 9.00 4.26 15.08
N LEU A 31 7.93 3.58 15.51
CA LEU A 31 6.64 4.20 15.82
C LEU A 31 6.77 5.26 16.91
N HIS A 32 7.56 4.98 17.96
CA HIS A 32 7.81 5.94 19.03
C HIS A 32 8.55 7.18 18.53
N VAL A 33 9.58 7.00 17.69
CA VAL A 33 10.30 8.09 17.03
C VAL A 33 9.37 8.90 16.12
N LEU A 34 8.48 8.24 15.37
CA LEU A 34 7.48 8.87 14.49
C LEU A 34 6.54 9.80 15.25
N VAL A 35 6.08 9.39 16.44
CA VAL A 35 5.18 10.19 17.30
C VAL A 35 5.91 11.39 17.92
N GLN A 36 7.22 11.30 18.12
CA GLN A 36 8.03 12.34 18.77
C GLN A 36 8.70 13.30 17.78
N LEU A 37 8.70 13.00 16.48
CA LEU A 37 9.31 13.83 15.45
C LEU A 37 8.46 15.09 15.18
N PRO A 38 9.10 16.24 14.91
CA PRO A 38 8.39 17.42 14.42
C PRO A 38 7.58 17.06 13.17
N TYR A 39 6.38 17.67 13.04
CA TYR A 39 5.43 17.41 11.95
C TYR A 39 6.07 17.45 10.54
N TYR A 40 7.12 18.25 10.39
CA TYR A 40 7.92 18.34 9.17
C TYR A 40 8.53 16.99 8.74
N PHE A 41 9.04 16.19 9.68
CA PHE A 41 9.69 14.91 9.43
C PHE A 41 8.73 13.72 9.53
N SER A 42 7.65 13.84 10.32
CA SER A 42 6.62 12.79 10.37
C SER A 42 5.99 12.57 9.00
N ASN A 43 5.72 13.64 8.22
CA ASN A 43 5.15 13.51 6.88
C ASN A 43 6.05 12.73 5.90
N VAL A 44 7.37 12.89 6.03
CA VAL A 44 8.33 12.12 5.21
C VAL A 44 8.21 10.62 5.53
N LEU A 45 8.13 10.26 6.81
CA LEU A 45 8.01 8.87 7.23
C LEU A 45 6.64 8.27 6.93
N ILE A 46 5.56 9.04 7.12
CA ILE A 46 4.19 8.63 6.74
C ILE A 46 4.16 8.37 5.24
N PHE A 47 4.66 9.28 4.40
CA PHE A 47 4.73 9.09 2.95
C PHE A 47 5.43 7.77 2.59
N CYS A 48 6.56 7.47 3.22
CA CYS A 48 7.27 6.22 2.97
C CYS A 48 6.47 4.99 3.41
N ALA A 49 5.71 5.08 4.51
CA ALA A 49 4.87 4.00 4.99
C ALA A 49 3.70 3.72 4.04
N GLU A 50 2.96 4.76 3.63
CA GLU A 50 1.85 4.64 2.66
C GLU A 50 2.36 4.08 1.32
N ALA A 51 3.52 4.56 0.83
CA ALA A 51 4.11 4.04 -0.40
C ALA A 51 4.48 2.54 -0.30
N CYS A 52 5.01 2.09 0.84
CA CYS A 52 5.26 0.67 1.09
C CYS A 52 3.95 -0.13 1.18
N GLY A 53 2.92 0.45 1.80
CA GLY A 53 1.58 -0.12 1.90
C GLY A 53 0.98 -0.41 0.54
N ILE A 54 0.97 0.60 -0.35
CA ILE A 54 0.49 0.48 -1.74
C ILE A 54 1.18 -0.69 -2.45
N VAL A 55 2.51 -0.74 -2.46
CA VAL A 55 3.27 -1.82 -3.13
C VAL A 55 2.87 -3.19 -2.57
N VAL A 56 2.82 -3.33 -1.23
CA VAL A 56 2.48 -4.61 -0.60
C VAL A 56 1.04 -5.03 -0.87
N PHE A 57 0.06 -4.14 -0.68
CA PHE A 57 -1.36 -4.47 -0.89
C PHE A 57 -1.65 -4.79 -2.34
N ARG A 58 -1.04 -4.06 -3.28
CA ARG A 58 -1.12 -4.32 -4.70
C ARG A 58 -0.54 -5.70 -5.05
N GLY A 59 0.61 -6.04 -4.48
CA GLY A 59 1.23 -7.35 -4.66
C GLY A 59 0.38 -8.49 -4.11
N LEU A 60 -0.24 -8.29 -2.93
CA LEU A 60 -1.16 -9.27 -2.34
C LEU A 60 -2.42 -9.47 -3.20
N GLN A 61 -3.01 -8.40 -3.72
CA GLN A 61 -4.16 -8.48 -4.63
C GLN A 61 -3.81 -9.28 -5.89
N TYR A 62 -2.66 -9.00 -6.51
CA TYR A 62 -2.20 -9.76 -7.68
C TYR A 62 -2.02 -11.25 -7.36
N LYS A 63 -1.37 -11.55 -6.22
CA LYS A 63 -1.17 -12.94 -5.81
C LYS A 63 -2.50 -13.64 -5.50
N ALA A 64 -3.48 -12.93 -4.96
CA ALA A 64 -4.82 -13.48 -4.75
C ALA A 64 -5.51 -13.83 -6.07
N ARG A 65 -5.40 -12.99 -7.11
CA ARG A 65 -5.90 -13.30 -8.47
C ARG A 65 -5.27 -14.55 -9.06
N GLU A 66 -3.97 -14.75 -8.83
CA GLU A 66 -3.26 -15.94 -9.29
C GLU A 66 -3.73 -17.22 -8.55
N LEU A 67 -3.86 -17.13 -7.22
CA LEU A 67 -4.19 -18.27 -6.37
C LEU A 67 -5.67 -18.69 -6.44
N PHE A 68 -6.58 -17.73 -6.58
CA PHE A 68 -8.04 -17.94 -6.54
C PHE A 68 -8.70 -17.79 -7.91
N LYS A 69 -7.93 -17.97 -9.00
CA LYS A 69 -8.42 -17.87 -10.38
C LYS A 69 -9.64 -18.76 -10.69
N ASP A 70 -9.75 -19.89 -9.97
CA ASP A 70 -10.81 -20.88 -10.15
C ASP A 70 -12.01 -20.63 -9.21
N GLU A 71 -11.94 -19.60 -8.36
CA GLU A 71 -12.97 -19.21 -7.37
C GLU A 71 -13.45 -17.76 -7.59
N PRO A 72 -14.24 -17.50 -8.65
CA PRO A 72 -14.55 -16.14 -9.10
C PRO A 72 -15.33 -15.30 -8.08
N GLU A 73 -16.19 -15.93 -7.26
CA GLU A 73 -16.95 -15.23 -6.22
C GLU A 73 -16.04 -14.74 -5.07
N ALA A 74 -15.13 -15.60 -4.61
CA ALA A 74 -14.14 -15.24 -3.60
C ALA A 74 -13.23 -14.13 -4.15
N LEU A 75 -12.78 -14.27 -5.40
CA LEU A 75 -11.90 -13.30 -6.04
C LEU A 75 -12.56 -11.93 -6.18
N ALA A 76 -13.82 -11.86 -6.62
CA ALA A 76 -14.55 -10.60 -6.71
C ALA A 76 -14.66 -9.88 -5.36
N ARG A 77 -14.88 -10.65 -4.28
CA ARG A 77 -14.92 -10.09 -2.93
C ARG A 77 -13.56 -9.59 -2.47
N ILE A 78 -12.50 -10.35 -2.73
CA ILE A 78 -11.13 -9.98 -2.40
C ILE A 78 -10.74 -8.70 -3.14
N ASP A 79 -10.98 -8.65 -4.46
CA ASP A 79 -10.68 -7.48 -5.28
C ASP A 79 -11.41 -6.24 -4.75
N SER A 80 -12.70 -6.33 -4.48
CA SER A 80 -13.47 -5.22 -3.90
C SER A 80 -12.91 -4.71 -2.57
N LEU A 81 -12.38 -5.59 -1.71
CA LEU A 81 -11.77 -5.20 -0.44
C LEU A 81 -10.39 -4.56 -0.63
N PHE A 82 -9.56 -5.11 -1.52
CA PHE A 82 -8.25 -4.54 -1.84
C PHE A 82 -8.36 -3.19 -2.56
N ASP A 83 -9.36 -3.02 -3.41
CA ASP A 83 -9.61 -1.74 -4.09
C ASP A 83 -10.00 -0.65 -3.08
N GLN A 84 -10.84 -0.97 -2.08
CA GLN A 84 -11.15 -0.03 -1.00
C GLN A 84 -9.92 0.36 -0.17
N ILE A 85 -9.07 -0.61 0.17
CA ILE A 85 -7.80 -0.33 0.85
C ILE A 85 -6.94 0.58 -0.04
N MET A 86 -6.82 0.26 -1.33
CA MET A 86 -5.99 1.01 -2.26
C MET A 86 -6.44 2.47 -2.41
N VAL A 87 -7.76 2.71 -2.49
CA VAL A 87 -8.33 4.07 -2.55
C VAL A 87 -7.92 4.89 -1.33
N ASP A 88 -7.98 4.30 -0.14
CA ASP A 88 -7.63 4.99 1.08
C ASP A 88 -6.13 5.26 1.18
N GLU A 89 -5.27 4.27 0.89
CA GLU A 89 -3.80 4.41 0.90
C GLU A 89 -3.32 5.47 -0.11
N VAL A 90 -3.89 5.47 -1.32
CA VAL A 90 -3.63 6.51 -2.33
C VAL A 90 -4.13 7.88 -1.84
N GLY A 91 -5.30 7.93 -1.20
CA GLY A 91 -5.84 9.15 -0.61
C GLY A 91 -4.94 9.75 0.47
N HIS A 92 -4.45 8.93 1.39
CA HIS A 92 -3.49 9.34 2.42
C HIS A 92 -2.20 9.85 1.82
N LEU A 93 -1.64 9.10 0.87
CA LEU A 93 -0.41 9.47 0.19
C LEU A 93 -0.55 10.83 -0.53
N ARG A 94 -1.66 11.06 -1.25
CA ARG A 94 -1.98 12.36 -1.87
C ARG A 94 -2.03 13.48 -0.84
N TRP A 95 -2.74 13.23 0.26
CA TRP A 95 -2.89 14.22 1.31
C TRP A 95 -1.52 14.58 1.88
N VAL A 96 -0.68 13.61 2.22
CA VAL A 96 0.68 13.84 2.73
C VAL A 96 1.56 14.54 1.69
N HIS A 97 1.48 14.12 0.42
CA HIS A 97 2.19 14.77 -0.69
C HIS A 97 1.82 16.25 -0.82
N SER A 98 0.53 16.60 -0.73
CA SER A 98 0.06 18.00 -0.80
C SER A 98 0.65 18.89 0.30
N GLN A 99 1.02 18.29 1.44
CA GLN A 99 1.61 18.98 2.58
C GLN A 99 3.15 19.09 2.46
N MET A 100 3.76 18.56 1.40
CA MET A 100 5.21 18.45 1.25
C MET A 100 5.74 19.33 0.11
N GLY A 101 6.80 20.09 0.39
CA GLY A 101 7.58 20.78 -0.64
C GLY A 101 8.66 19.87 -1.27
N GLN A 102 9.25 20.34 -2.37
CA GLN A 102 10.22 19.57 -3.18
C GLN A 102 11.40 19.00 -2.39
N ILE A 103 11.91 19.72 -1.38
CA ILE A 103 13.00 19.24 -0.52
C ILE A 103 12.58 17.97 0.23
N ARG A 104 11.40 17.96 0.84
CA ARG A 104 10.91 16.80 1.59
C ARG A 104 10.63 15.61 0.68
N LEU A 105 10.15 15.86 -0.54
CA LEU A 105 9.96 14.82 -1.55
C LEU A 105 11.29 14.23 -2.05
N SER A 106 12.35 15.02 -2.09
CA SER A 106 13.69 14.51 -2.39
C SER A 106 14.23 13.63 -1.25
N ILE A 107 13.99 14.04 0.00
CA ILE A 107 14.33 13.25 1.18
C ILE A 107 13.58 11.92 1.18
N THR A 108 12.26 11.90 0.92
CA THR A 108 11.48 10.64 0.87
C THR A 108 12.04 9.68 -0.16
N ARG A 109 12.30 10.15 -1.40
CA ARG A 109 12.91 9.31 -2.45
C ARG A 109 14.24 8.69 -2.01
N THR A 110 15.03 9.44 -1.25
CA THR A 110 16.35 8.98 -0.77
C THR A 110 16.22 7.92 0.34
N ILE A 111 15.28 8.10 1.28
CA ILE A 111 15.17 7.23 2.45
C ILE A 111 14.21 6.04 2.24
N LEU A 112 13.31 6.11 1.26
CA LEU A 112 12.27 5.11 1.02
C LEU A 112 12.83 3.68 0.89
N PRO A 113 13.92 3.39 0.16
CA PRO A 113 14.48 2.03 0.10
C PRO A 113 14.93 1.49 1.47
N TRP A 114 15.42 2.37 2.35
CA TRP A 114 15.84 2.00 3.70
C TRP A 114 14.63 1.71 4.60
N ILE A 115 13.61 2.57 4.53
CA ILE A 115 12.34 2.38 5.24
C ILE A 115 11.65 1.11 4.77
N ALA A 116 11.58 0.84 3.47
CA ALA A 116 11.01 -0.37 2.92
C ALA A 116 11.73 -1.64 3.43
N ARG A 117 13.07 -1.64 3.45
CA ARG A 117 13.82 -2.76 4.03
C ARG A 117 13.51 -2.99 5.50
N ALA A 118 13.29 -1.93 6.28
CA ALA A 118 12.91 -2.03 7.68
C ALA A 118 11.47 -2.54 7.85
N PHE A 119 10.54 -1.97 7.10
CA PHE A 119 9.12 -2.36 7.06
C PHE A 119 8.95 -3.85 6.74
N LEU A 120 9.68 -4.36 5.74
CA LEU A 120 9.61 -5.76 5.33
C LEU A 120 10.16 -6.76 6.37
N ARG A 121 11.00 -6.34 7.34
CA ARG A 121 11.47 -7.22 8.42
C ARG A 121 10.35 -7.66 9.35
N ASP A 122 9.26 -6.91 9.39
CA ASP A 122 8.09 -7.18 10.22
C ASP A 122 7.00 -7.94 9.47
N LEU A 123 7.17 -8.13 8.16
CA LEU A 123 6.23 -8.84 7.27
C LEU A 123 6.89 -10.08 6.63
N PRO A 124 7.38 -11.05 7.43
CA PRO A 124 8.09 -12.21 6.91
C PRO A 124 7.22 -13.09 6.00
N ASP A 125 5.93 -13.22 6.31
CA ASP A 125 5.02 -14.05 5.52
C ASP A 125 4.68 -13.40 4.17
N VAL A 126 4.52 -12.07 4.14
CA VAL A 126 4.40 -11.31 2.89
C VAL A 126 5.67 -11.44 2.06
N CYS A 127 6.84 -11.34 2.67
CA CYS A 127 8.12 -11.53 1.98
C CYS A 127 8.28 -12.94 1.40
N ARG A 128 7.76 -13.97 2.09
CA ARG A 128 7.75 -15.36 1.60
C ARG A 128 6.79 -15.52 0.42
N LEU A 129 5.63 -14.87 0.47
CA LEU A 129 4.57 -15.00 -0.52
C LEU A 129 4.85 -14.22 -1.82
N LEU A 130 5.33 -12.98 -1.70
CA LEU A 130 5.53 -12.07 -2.83
C LEU A 130 6.99 -12.02 -3.32
N GLY A 131 7.94 -12.47 -2.50
CA GLY A 131 9.36 -12.32 -2.76
C GLY A 131 9.88 -10.95 -2.30
N ARG A 132 10.78 -10.96 -1.32
CA ARG A 132 11.34 -9.73 -0.74
C ARG A 132 12.03 -8.82 -1.76
N GLU A 133 12.84 -9.39 -2.64
CA GLU A 133 13.58 -8.63 -3.65
C GLU A 133 12.63 -8.02 -4.69
N GLU A 134 11.53 -8.70 -5.00
CA GLU A 134 10.52 -8.17 -5.91
C GLU A 134 9.80 -6.97 -5.32
N ILE A 135 9.43 -7.02 -4.04
CA ILE A 135 8.85 -5.86 -3.35
C ILE A 135 9.84 -4.69 -3.34
N LEU A 136 11.12 -4.92 -3.02
CA LEU A 136 12.12 -3.86 -3.00
C LEU A 136 12.36 -3.27 -4.40
N ARG A 137 12.37 -4.10 -5.44
CA ARG A 137 12.47 -3.66 -6.84
C ARG A 137 11.31 -2.73 -7.20
N GLN A 138 10.09 -3.08 -6.82
CA GLN A 138 8.91 -2.25 -7.08
C GLN A 138 8.94 -0.95 -6.27
N VAL A 139 9.43 -0.97 -5.03
CA VAL A 139 9.65 0.27 -4.26
C VAL A 139 10.69 1.17 -4.94
N ASP A 140 11.78 0.62 -5.45
CA ASP A 140 12.80 1.38 -6.18
C ASP A 140 12.24 1.93 -7.51
N GLU A 141 11.33 1.19 -8.15
CA GLU A 141 10.60 1.64 -9.33
C GLU A 141 9.69 2.83 -9.00
N VAL A 142 8.93 2.75 -7.91
CA VAL A 142 8.14 3.87 -7.37
C VAL A 142 8.99 5.10 -7.07
N VAL A 143 10.19 4.93 -6.51
CA VAL A 143 11.11 6.05 -6.27
C VAL A 143 11.49 6.74 -7.58
N ARG A 144 11.68 5.97 -8.65
CA ARG A 144 12.16 6.44 -9.96
C ARG A 144 11.06 7.03 -10.83
N THR A 145 9.97 6.31 -11.02
CA THR A 145 8.90 6.65 -11.97
C THR A 145 7.73 7.32 -11.28
N GLY A 146 7.62 7.12 -9.97
CA GLY A 146 6.41 7.40 -9.22
C GLY A 146 5.33 6.38 -9.43
N VAL A 147 5.52 5.36 -10.26
CA VAL A 147 4.43 4.47 -10.66
C VAL A 147 4.57 3.10 -10.00
N VAL A 148 3.47 2.56 -9.47
CA VAL A 148 3.35 1.15 -9.10
C VAL A 148 2.73 0.39 -10.26
N GLU A 149 3.54 -0.40 -10.95
CA GLU A 149 3.08 -1.44 -11.88
C GLU A 149 3.36 -2.81 -11.26
N ILE A 150 2.31 -3.61 -11.05
CA ILE A 150 2.45 -5.02 -10.62
C ILE A 150 1.53 -5.87 -11.49
N GLY A 151 2.11 -6.79 -12.26
CA GLY A 151 1.39 -7.73 -13.10
C GLY A 151 1.12 -7.25 -14.53
N ASP A 152 0.41 -8.07 -15.29
CA ASP A 152 0.25 -8.14 -16.75
C ASP A 152 -0.42 -6.94 -17.47
N GLY A 153 -0.16 -5.70 -17.04
CA GLY A 153 -0.61 -4.48 -17.73
C GLY A 153 -2.12 -4.23 -17.68
N ARG A 154 -2.89 -5.09 -16.98
CA ARG A 154 -4.34 -4.96 -16.81
C ARG A 154 -4.75 -4.06 -15.66
N VAL A 155 -3.79 -3.45 -14.97
CA VAL A 155 -4.13 -2.61 -13.83
C VAL A 155 -3.42 -1.29 -13.90
N HIS A 156 -4.24 -0.25 -13.78
CA HIS A 156 -3.90 1.14 -13.98
C HIS A 156 -2.65 1.51 -13.18
N PRO A 157 -1.60 2.06 -13.83
CA PRO A 157 -0.45 2.60 -13.12
C PRO A 157 -0.92 3.59 -12.04
N ILE A 158 -0.52 3.33 -10.79
CA ILE A 158 -0.73 4.26 -9.69
C ILE A 158 0.51 5.14 -9.62
N ASP A 159 0.39 6.38 -10.08
CA ASP A 159 1.40 7.39 -9.83
C ASP A 159 1.35 7.78 -8.34
N VAL A 160 2.15 7.13 -7.52
CA VAL A 160 2.48 7.40 -6.12
C VAL A 160 3.11 8.79 -5.92
N LEU A 161 3.72 9.42 -6.92
CA LEU A 161 4.24 10.78 -6.76
C LEU A 161 3.14 11.83 -6.86
N THR A 162 2.08 11.59 -7.64
CA THR A 162 0.92 12.50 -7.73
C THR A 162 -0.33 11.96 -7.01
N GLY A 163 -0.26 10.71 -6.57
CA GLY A 163 -1.36 9.84 -6.18
C GLY A 163 -2.38 9.54 -7.30
N GLN A 164 -2.12 9.87 -8.56
CA GLN A 164 -3.05 9.55 -9.64
C GLN A 164 -2.99 8.06 -10.00
N ALA A 165 -4.01 7.29 -9.61
CA ALA A 165 -4.37 6.12 -10.39
C ALA A 165 -4.72 6.64 -11.79
N SER A 166 -4.16 6.06 -12.86
CA SER A 166 -4.58 6.36 -14.22
C SER A 166 -5.96 5.74 -14.53
N ALA A 167 -6.91 5.90 -13.61
CA ALA A 167 -8.32 5.68 -13.86
C ALA A 167 -8.80 6.82 -14.75
N SER A 168 -9.58 6.50 -15.78
CA SER A 168 -10.25 7.55 -16.55
C SER A 168 -11.16 8.35 -15.61
N ASP A 169 -11.45 9.61 -15.93
CA ASP A 169 -12.37 10.45 -15.12
C ASP A 169 -13.74 9.78 -14.89
N GLU A 170 -14.10 8.81 -15.75
CA GLU A 170 -15.32 8.00 -15.71
C GLU A 170 -15.28 6.93 -14.61
N GLU A 171 -14.14 6.27 -14.40
CA GLU A 171 -13.93 5.24 -13.37
C GLU A 171 -13.82 5.85 -11.96
N VAL A 172 -13.22 7.03 -11.84
CA VAL A 172 -13.21 7.79 -10.57
C VAL A 172 -14.64 8.22 -10.20
N ALA A 173 -15.45 8.59 -11.19
CA ALA A 173 -16.86 8.92 -10.98
C ALA A 173 -17.68 7.68 -10.53
N GLU A 174 -17.45 6.51 -11.13
CA GLU A 174 -18.07 5.24 -10.69
C GLU A 174 -17.65 4.83 -9.28
N LEU A 175 -16.37 4.97 -8.93
CA LEU A 175 -15.87 4.62 -7.60
C LEU A 175 -16.41 5.57 -6.51
N MET A 176 -16.52 6.87 -6.84
CA MET A 176 -17.15 7.86 -5.96
C MET A 176 -18.65 7.63 -5.82
N ALA A 177 -19.32 7.18 -6.89
CA ALA A 177 -20.73 6.78 -6.85
C ALA A 177 -20.94 5.52 -5.99
N PHE A 178 -20.02 4.55 -6.04
CA PHE A 178 -20.06 3.35 -5.19
C PHE A 178 -19.89 3.69 -3.70
N LYS A 179 -19.02 4.65 -3.35
CA LYS A 179 -18.84 5.16 -1.98
C LYS A 179 -20.06 5.94 -1.45
N ALA A 180 -20.95 6.42 -2.32
CA ALA A 180 -22.17 7.13 -1.94
C ALA A 180 -23.37 6.21 -1.63
N VAL A 181 -23.26 4.92 -1.96
CA VAL A 181 -24.35 3.93 -1.81
C VAL A 181 -24.06 2.89 -0.72
N ALA A 182 -22.84 2.88 -0.14
CA ALA A 182 -22.43 2.02 0.98
C ALA A 182 -22.40 2.79 2.31
#